data_AF-A0AAG5CZN4-F1
#
_entry.id   AF-A0AAG5CZN4-F1
#
_cell.length_a   1.000
_cell.length_b   1.000
_cell.length_c   1.000
_cell.angle_alpha   90.00
_cell.angle_beta   90.00
_cell.angle_gamma   90.00
#
_symmetry.space_group_name_H-M   'P 1'
#
loop_
_entity.id
_entity.type
_entity.pdbx_description
1 polymer ?
#
loop_
_entity_poly.entity_id
_entity_poly.type
_entity_poly.pdbx_seq_one_letter_code
_entity_poly.pdbx_strand_id
1 'polypeptide(L)'
;MADMPDLSHLTQEERAIIEGVMMRQKQEEERENEIMRRKQDEVATLVDSIRQKSEQQKKAGVELEATCHICLKTKFADGIGHICHYCNIRCCAKCGGKVTLRNNKVIWVCIVCRKKQELLSKTGQWMNKSTSPDGMIRRQEGD
;
A
#
# COMPACT_ATOMS: atom_id res chain seq x y z
N MET A 1 -21.23 6.26 10.66
CA MET A 1 -21.99 5.01 10.62
C MET A 1 -23.25 5.32 9.86
N ALA A 2 -23.54 4.57 8.78
CA ALA A 2 -24.79 4.77 8.06
C ALA A 2 -25.93 4.40 9.00
N ASP A 3 -26.85 5.33 9.20
CA ASP A 3 -28.07 5.11 9.98
C ASP A 3 -28.85 3.96 9.32
N MET A 4 -29.36 3.03 10.12
CA MET A 4 -30.07 1.87 9.58
C MET A 4 -31.29 2.36 8.80
N PRO A 5 -31.53 1.89 7.56
CA PRO A 5 -32.70 2.32 6.79
C PRO A 5 -33.97 1.97 7.55
N ASP A 6 -34.97 2.86 7.54
CA ASP A 6 -36.24 2.60 8.20
C ASP A 6 -36.98 1.42 7.52
N LEU A 7 -37.30 0.40 8.31
CA LEU A 7 -38.01 -0.82 7.88
C LEU A 7 -39.43 -0.89 8.46
N SER A 8 -39.94 0.20 9.05
CA SER A 8 -41.25 0.26 9.73
C SER A 8 -42.42 -0.17 8.83
N HIS A 9 -42.29 0.01 7.51
CA HIS A 9 -43.31 -0.31 6.52
C HIS A 9 -43.38 -1.80 6.11
N LEU A 10 -42.45 -2.64 6.57
CA LEU A 10 -42.34 -4.03 6.15
C LEU A 10 -43.05 -4.99 7.11
N THR A 11 -43.48 -6.12 6.58
CA THR A 11 -43.94 -7.24 7.42
C THR A 11 -42.77 -7.79 8.25
N GLN A 12 -43.08 -8.49 9.35
CA GLN A 12 -42.07 -9.06 10.23
C GLN A 12 -41.15 -10.06 9.50
N GLU A 13 -41.70 -10.82 8.55
CA GLU A 13 -40.94 -11.78 7.75
C GLU A 13 -39.98 -11.07 6.77
N GLU A 14 -40.47 -10.07 6.03
CA GLU A 14 -39.63 -9.27 5.10
C GLU A 14 -38.51 -8.52 5.84
N ARG A 15 -38.83 -7.95 7.00
CA ARG A 15 -37.85 -7.29 7.87
C ARG A 15 -36.75 -8.27 8.30
N ALA A 16 -37.11 -9.47 8.76
CA ALA A 16 -36.14 -10.47 9.22
C ALA A 16 -35.18 -10.90 8.10
N ILE A 17 -35.67 -11.00 6.86
CA ILE A 17 -34.81 -11.31 5.69
C ILE A 17 -33.79 -10.20 5.46
N ILE A 18 -34.24 -8.93 5.43
CA ILE A 18 -33.37 -7.78 5.21
C ILE A 18 -32.35 -7.63 6.33
N GLU A 19 -32.76 -7.72 7.59
CA GLU A 19 -31.86 -7.69 8.75
C GLU A 19 -30.80 -8.80 8.67
N GLY A 20 -31.18 -9.99 8.22
CA GLY A 20 -30.25 -11.09 7.97
C GLY A 20 -29.21 -10.79 6.88
N VAL A 21 -29.61 -10.12 5.79
CA VAL A 21 -28.68 -9.65 4.75
C VAL A 21 -27.73 -8.59 5.30
N MET A 22 -28.26 -7.60 6.03
CA MET A 22 -27.47 -6.51 6.63
C MET A 22 -26.44 -7.03 7.64
N MET A 23 -26.82 -8.02 8.47
CA MET A 23 -25.87 -8.66 9.40
C MET A 23 -24.73 -9.37 8.68
N ARG A 24 -25.02 -10.10 7.59
CA ARG A 24 -23.97 -10.73 6.78
C ARG A 24 -23.08 -9.68 6.10
N GLN A 25 -23.67 -8.62 5.56
CA GLN A 25 -22.90 -7.51 4.99
C GLN A 25 -21.95 -6.90 6.04
N LYS A 26 -22.46 -6.59 7.24
CA LYS A 26 -21.64 -6.04 8.32
C LYS A 26 -20.48 -6.97 8.71
N GLN A 27 -20.72 -8.28 8.78
CA GLN A 27 -19.65 -9.26 9.09
C GLN A 27 -18.58 -9.31 8.01
N GLU A 28 -18.95 -9.22 6.72
CA GLU A 28 -17.98 -9.14 5.63
C GLU A 28 -17.21 -7.81 5.66
N GLU A 29 -17.87 -6.68 5.90
CA GLU A 29 -17.22 -5.37 6.05
C GLU A 29 -16.22 -5.35 7.22
N GLU A 30 -16.56 -5.96 8.36
CA GLU A 30 -15.64 -6.10 9.49
C GLU A 30 -14.41 -6.93 9.12
N ARG A 31 -14.59 -8.04 8.39
CA ARG A 31 -13.48 -8.87 7.88
C ARG A 31 -12.59 -8.11 6.90
N GLU A 32 -13.19 -7.37 5.97
CA GLU A 32 -12.45 -6.55 5.00
C GLU A 32 -11.65 -5.44 5.71
N ASN A 33 -12.24 -4.78 6.71
CA ASN A 33 -11.57 -3.76 7.52
C ASN A 33 -10.37 -4.33 8.28
N GLU A 34 -10.48 -5.54 8.82
CA GLU A 34 -9.36 -6.21 9.49
C GLU A 34 -8.21 -6.50 8.50
N ILE A 35 -8.51 -7.02 7.31
CA ILE A 35 -7.52 -7.27 6.26
C ILE A 35 -6.84 -5.97 5.85
N MET A 36 -7.61 -4.89 5.66
CA MET A 36 -7.11 -3.57 5.32
C MET A 36 -6.14 -3.06 6.38
N ARG A 37 -6.54 -3.11 7.66
CA ARG A 37 -5.72 -2.66 8.79
C ARG A 37 -4.40 -3.43 8.86
N ARG A 38 -4.45 -4.77 8.79
CA ARG A 38 -3.25 -5.61 8.81
C ARG A 38 -2.28 -5.26 7.68
N LYS A 39 -2.80 -4.99 6.47
CA LYS A 39 -1.97 -4.60 5.31
C LYS A 39 -1.39 -3.19 5.46
N GLN A 40 -2.13 -2.26 6.05
CA GLN A 40 -1.61 -0.93 6.40
C GLN A 40 -0.48 -1.03 7.42
N ASP A 41 -0.66 -1.85 8.47
CA ASP A 41 0.35 -2.08 9.51
C ASP A 41 1.63 -2.73 8.94
N GLU A 42 1.50 -3.69 8.01
CA GLU A 42 2.63 -4.26 7.25
C GLU A 42 3.44 -3.16 6.54
N VAL A 43 2.76 -2.23 5.86
CA VAL A 43 3.41 -1.13 5.13
C VAL A 43 4.08 -0.15 6.09
N ALA A 44 3.36 0.26 7.14
CA ALA A 44 3.86 1.22 8.14
C ALA A 44 5.12 0.69 8.83
N THR A 45 5.07 -0.55 9.32
CA THR A 45 6.22 -1.20 9.97
C THR A 45 7.43 -1.28 9.06
N LEU A 46 7.23 -1.59 7.77
CA LEU A 46 8.31 -1.63 6.78
C LEU A 46 8.93 -0.24 6.58
N VAL A 47 8.12 0.79 6.43
CA VAL A 47 8.58 2.18 6.25
C VAL A 47 9.37 2.64 7.47
N ASP A 48 8.85 2.41 8.67
CA ASP A 48 9.52 2.79 9.92
C ASP A 48 10.85 2.05 10.10
N SER A 49 10.90 0.76 9.79
CA SER A 49 12.16 -0.01 9.83
C SER A 49 13.22 0.54 8.87
N ILE A 50 12.83 0.96 7.67
CA ILE A 50 13.75 1.58 6.70
C ILE A 50 14.25 2.93 7.22
N ARG A 51 13.33 3.75 7.76
CA ARG A 51 13.66 5.06 8.32
C ARG A 51 14.66 4.94 9.48
N GLN A 52 14.39 4.06 10.45
CA GLN A 52 15.27 3.84 11.60
C GLN A 52 16.67 3.40 11.17
N LYS A 53 16.78 2.49 10.19
CA LYS A 53 18.09 2.06 9.65
C LYS A 53 18.83 3.20 8.97
N SER A 54 18.12 4.06 8.23
CA SER A 54 18.71 5.23 7.58
C SER A 54 19.26 6.24 8.58
N GLU A 55 18.48 6.55 9.62
CA GLU A 55 18.90 7.44 10.70
C GLU A 55 20.11 6.86 11.45
N GLN A 56 20.14 5.55 11.70
CA GLN A 56 21.27 4.89 12.36
C GLN A 56 22.56 4.97 11.53
N GLN A 57 22.51 4.71 10.21
CA GLN A 57 23.71 4.82 9.36
C GLN A 57 24.18 6.26 9.18
N LYS A 58 23.26 7.23 9.09
CA LYS A 58 23.61 8.66 9.09
C LYS A 58 24.35 9.06 10.37
N LYS A 59 23.87 8.63 11.54
CA LYS A 59 24.53 8.86 12.83
C LYS A 59 25.91 8.21 12.93
N ALA A 60 26.12 7.08 12.24
CA ALA A 60 27.40 6.41 12.14
C ALA A 60 28.36 7.04 11.10
N GLY A 61 27.97 8.15 10.43
CA GLY A 61 28.81 8.83 9.44
C GLY A 61 28.97 8.06 8.13
N VAL A 62 28.10 7.09 7.84
CA VAL A 62 28.17 6.29 6.61
C VAL A 62 27.56 7.06 5.44
N GLU A 63 28.32 7.21 4.35
CA GLU A 63 27.81 7.78 3.10
C GLU A 63 26.81 6.83 2.43
N LEU A 64 25.59 7.33 2.20
CA LEU A 64 24.46 6.51 1.74
C LEU A 64 24.22 6.57 0.22
N GLU A 65 24.89 7.46 -0.50
CA GLU A 65 24.60 7.78 -1.91
C GLU A 65 24.79 6.57 -2.85
N ALA A 66 25.80 5.74 -2.56
CA ALA A 66 26.10 4.52 -3.30
C ALA A 66 25.48 3.26 -2.68
N THR A 67 24.44 3.37 -1.85
CA THR A 67 23.84 2.21 -1.15
C THR A 67 22.34 2.11 -1.43
N CYS A 68 21.80 0.89 -1.40
CA CYS A 68 20.36 0.65 -1.51
C CYS A 68 19.58 1.37 -0.40
N HIS A 69 18.67 2.28 -0.76
CA HIS A 69 17.89 3.09 0.20
C HIS A 69 16.87 2.30 1.01
N ILE A 70 16.69 1.01 0.73
CA ILE A 70 15.80 0.12 1.48
C ILE A 70 16.56 -0.67 2.54
N CYS A 71 17.60 -1.41 2.14
CA CYS A 71 18.31 -2.28 3.08
C CYS A 71 19.54 -1.64 3.71
N LEU A 72 20.11 -0.61 3.06
CA LEU A 72 21.37 0.04 3.44
C LEU A 72 22.55 -0.94 3.62
N LYS A 73 22.47 -2.10 2.97
CA LYS A 73 23.49 -3.16 2.99
C LYS A 73 24.18 -3.32 1.65
N THR A 74 23.37 -3.35 0.58
CA THR A 74 23.90 -3.48 -0.78
C THR A 74 24.50 -2.16 -1.22
N LYS A 75 25.82 -2.12 -1.35
CA LYS A 75 26.53 -1.05 -2.04
C LYS A 75 26.47 -1.27 -3.56
N PHE A 76 26.46 -0.18 -4.30
CA PHE A 76 26.39 -0.12 -5.74
C PHE A 76 27.75 0.33 -6.26
N ALA A 77 28.29 -0.34 -7.28
CA ALA A 77 29.34 0.26 -8.10
C ALA A 77 28.68 1.26 -9.07
N ASP A 78 29.38 2.32 -9.43
CA ASP A 78 28.94 3.48 -10.23
C ASP A 78 27.69 3.26 -11.09
N GLY A 79 26.53 3.69 -10.58
CA GLY A 79 25.25 3.66 -11.30
C GLY A 79 24.48 2.33 -11.27
N ILE A 80 25.03 1.25 -10.72
CA ILE A 80 24.40 -0.07 -10.67
C ILE A 80 23.33 -0.09 -9.57
N GLY A 81 22.07 0.13 -9.93
CA GLY A 81 20.94 0.02 -9.02
C GLY A 81 19.63 0.22 -9.76
N HIS A 82 18.50 -0.09 -9.12
CA HIS A 82 17.20 0.02 -9.77
C HIS A 82 16.37 1.13 -9.16
N ILE A 83 15.97 2.09 -9.99
CA ILE A 83 15.14 3.22 -9.59
C ILE A 83 13.67 2.79 -9.58
N CYS A 84 13.01 2.93 -8.43
CA CYS A 84 11.59 2.66 -8.34
C CYS A 84 10.81 3.66 -9.19
N HIS A 85 9.93 3.16 -10.05
CA HIS A 85 9.08 3.98 -10.92
C HIS A 85 8.13 4.92 -10.17
N TYR A 86 7.73 4.56 -8.96
CA TYR A 86 6.71 5.30 -8.18
C TYR A 86 7.30 6.35 -7.24
N CYS A 87 8.40 6.05 -6.55
CA CYS A 87 8.98 6.95 -5.55
C CYS A 87 10.44 7.37 -5.84
N ASN A 88 10.97 7.01 -7.01
CA ASN A 88 12.32 7.36 -7.49
C ASN A 88 13.50 6.95 -6.58
N ILE A 89 13.27 6.17 -5.52
CA ILE A 89 14.36 5.66 -4.69
C ILE A 89 15.16 4.59 -5.43
N ARG A 90 16.47 4.55 -5.19
CA ARG A 90 17.36 3.50 -5.68
C ARG A 90 17.33 2.30 -4.73
N CYS A 91 17.06 1.12 -5.27
CA CYS A 91 17.02 -0.12 -4.51
C CYS A 91 17.73 -1.27 -5.24
N CYS A 92 18.18 -2.27 -4.48
CA CYS A 92 18.82 -3.45 -5.04
C CYS A 92 17.79 -4.47 -5.55
N ALA A 93 18.26 -5.49 -6.28
CA ALA A 93 17.42 -6.55 -6.84
C ALA A 93 16.59 -7.32 -5.79
N LYS A 94 17.04 -7.37 -4.53
CA LYS A 94 16.31 -8.01 -3.41
C LYS A 94 15.27 -7.11 -2.75
N CYS A 95 15.40 -5.79 -2.93
CA CYS A 95 14.53 -4.77 -2.32
C CYS A 95 13.50 -4.20 -3.28
N GLY A 96 13.41 -4.76 -4.49
CA GLY A 96 12.40 -4.42 -5.48
C GLY A 96 12.25 -5.54 -6.50
N GLY A 97 11.54 -5.27 -7.59
CA GLY A 97 11.44 -6.21 -8.70
C GLY A 97 10.84 -5.57 -9.95
N LYS A 98 11.00 -6.27 -11.07
CA LYS A 98 10.37 -5.89 -12.35
C LYS A 98 8.87 -6.16 -12.32
N VAL A 99 8.10 -5.26 -12.91
CA VAL A 99 6.66 -5.39 -13.15
C VAL A 99 6.40 -4.98 -14.59
N THR A 100 5.68 -5.81 -15.33
CA THR A 100 5.26 -5.48 -16.71
C THR A 100 3.87 -4.86 -16.65
N LEU A 101 3.74 -3.65 -17.18
CA LEU A 101 2.46 -2.96 -17.32
C LEU A 101 1.69 -3.48 -18.53
N ARG A 102 0.39 -3.19 -18.61
CA ARG A 102 -0.50 -3.64 -19.71
C ARG A 102 -0.08 -3.14 -21.10
N ASN A 103 0.63 -2.00 -21.16
CA ASN A 103 1.20 -1.44 -22.39
C ASN A 103 2.61 -2.01 -22.69
N ASN A 104 2.93 -3.19 -22.15
CA ASN A 104 4.20 -3.89 -22.27
C ASN A 104 5.42 -3.13 -21.70
N LYS A 105 5.23 -1.99 -21.03
CA LYS A 105 6.31 -1.26 -20.37
C LYS A 105 6.79 -2.03 -19.13
N VAL A 106 8.06 -2.38 -19.08
CA VAL A 106 8.69 -2.98 -17.90
C VAL A 106 9.17 -1.86 -16.97
N ILE A 107 8.66 -1.86 -15.74
CA ILE A 107 9.04 -0.90 -14.70
C ILE A 107 9.69 -1.63 -13.52
N TRP A 108 10.52 -0.92 -12.75
CA TRP A 108 11.02 -1.42 -11.48
C TRP A 108 10.23 -0.83 -10.31
N VAL A 109 9.91 -1.66 -9.32
CA VAL A 109 9.11 -1.25 -8.16
C VAL A 109 9.81 -1.71 -6.88
N CYS A 110 10.09 -0.78 -5.97
CA CYS A 110 10.64 -1.11 -4.66
C CYS A 110 9.61 -1.86 -3.81
N ILE A 111 10.08 -2.56 -2.78
CA ILE A 111 9.23 -3.38 -1.92
C ILE A 111 8.13 -2.56 -1.21
N VAL A 112 8.42 -1.32 -0.82
CA VAL A 112 7.43 -0.42 -0.20
C VAL A 112 6.30 -0.12 -1.18
N CYS A 113 6.63 0.31 -2.40
CA CYS A 113 5.61 0.60 -3.40
C CYS A 113 4.87 -0.67 -3.84
N ARG A 114 5.55 -1.83 -3.90
CA ARG A 114 4.88 -3.11 -4.16
C ARG A 114 3.81 -3.41 -3.10
N LYS A 115 4.13 -3.21 -1.82
CA LYS A 115 3.19 -3.40 -0.71
C LYS A 115 2.06 -2.37 -0.70
N LYS A 116 2.33 -1.10 -0.99
CA LYS A 116 1.29 -0.08 -1.19
C LYS A 116 0.34 -0.43 -2.34
N GLN A 117 0.87 -0.92 -3.47
CA GLN A 117 0.03 -1.37 -4.59
C GLN A 117 -0.78 -2.63 -4.24
N GLU A 118 -0.23 -3.56 -3.45
CA GLU A 118 -0.96 -4.72 -2.91
C GLU A 118 -2.13 -4.27 -2.03
N LEU A 119 -1.89 -3.31 -1.13
CA LEU A 119 -2.92 -2.72 -0.28
C LEU A 119 -4.05 -2.14 -1.13
N LEU A 120 -3.74 -1.28 -2.10
CA LEU A 120 -4.73 -0.68 -2.98
C LEU A 120 -5.55 -1.72 -3.74
N SER A 121 -4.88 -2.71 -4.34
CA SER A 121 -5.52 -3.71 -5.20
C SER A 121 -6.42 -4.67 -4.41
N LYS A 122 -5.99 -5.09 -3.21
CA LYS A 122 -6.73 -6.06 -2.38
C LYS A 122 -7.86 -5.46 -1.58
N THR A 123 -7.77 -4.18 -1.22
CA THR A 123 -8.76 -3.52 -0.37
C THR A 123 -9.77 -2.69 -1.15
N GLY A 124 -9.64 -2.62 -2.49
CA GLY A 124 -10.53 -1.84 -3.32
C GLY A 124 -10.44 -0.32 -3.10
N GLN A 125 -9.48 0.18 -2.31
CA GLN A 125 -9.31 1.61 -2.02
C GLN A 125 -9.15 2.47 -3.28
N TRP A 126 -8.72 1.91 -4.40
CA TRP A 126 -8.67 2.61 -5.68
C TRP A 126 -10.06 3.02 -6.24
N MET A 127 -11.14 2.36 -5.81
CA MET A 127 -12.52 2.68 -6.17
C MET A 127 -13.11 3.76 -5.24
N ASN A 128 -12.74 3.73 -3.97
CA ASN A 128 -13.26 4.63 -2.94
C ASN A 128 -12.41 5.92 -2.85
N LYS A 129 -12.54 6.81 -3.84
CA LYS A 129 -11.81 8.09 -3.91
C LYS A 129 -12.20 9.11 -2.82
N SER A 130 -13.20 8.82 -1.98
CA SER A 130 -13.79 9.78 -1.03
C SER A 130 -13.07 9.91 0.32
N THR A 131 -12.12 9.03 0.67
CA THR A 131 -11.55 9.02 2.05
C THR A 131 -10.03 8.85 2.15
N SER A 132 -9.24 8.98 1.08
CA SER A 132 -7.78 8.83 1.17
C SER A 132 -7.01 9.91 0.38
N PRO A 133 -6.16 10.73 1.05
CA PRO A 133 -5.36 11.77 0.40
C PRO A 133 -4.20 11.22 -0.46
N ASP A 134 -3.98 9.90 -0.50
CA ASP A 134 -2.92 9.24 -1.28
C ASP A 134 -3.51 8.29 -2.36
N GLY A 135 -4.58 8.75 -3.01
CA GLY A 135 -5.28 8.00 -4.06
C GLY A 135 -4.46 7.91 -5.34
N MET A 136 -3.76 6.79 -5.51
CA MET A 136 -2.76 6.51 -6.55
C MET A 136 -1.47 7.31 -6.35
N ILE A 137 -0.36 6.61 -6.05
CA ILE A 137 0.98 7.13 -6.38
C ILE A 137 1.08 7.12 -7.92
N ARG A 138 0.41 8.05 -8.58
CA ARG A 138 0.77 8.48 -9.93
C ARG A 138 2.14 9.14 -9.81
N ARG A 139 2.99 8.92 -10.80
CA ARG A 139 4.21 9.73 -10.97
C ARG A 139 3.82 11.20 -10.79
N GLN A 140 4.44 11.89 -9.84
CA GLN A 140 4.64 13.32 -10.00
C GLN A 140 5.54 13.44 -11.25
N GLU A 141 4.91 13.66 -12.40
CA GLU A 141 5.60 14.21 -13.55
C GLU A 141 5.93 15.65 -13.16
N GLY A 142 7.14 15.84 -12.64
CA GLY A 142 7.75 17.16 -12.56
C GLY A 142 8.24 17.53 -13.95
N ASP A 143 7.72 18.64 -14.45
CA ASP A 143 8.43 19.51 -15.40
C ASP A 143 9.68 20.07 -14.69
#